data_AF-A0A7J3T8C2-F1
#
_entry.id   AF-A0A7J3T8C2-F1
#
_cell.length_a   1.000
_cell.length_b   1.000
_cell.length_c   1.000
_cell.angle_alpha   90.00
_cell.angle_beta   90.00
_cell.angle_gamma   90.00
#
_symmetry.space_group_name_H-M   'P 1'
#
loop_
_entity.id
_entity.type
_entity.pdbx_description
1 polymer ?
#
loop_
_entity_poly.entity_id
_entity_poly.type
_entity_poly.pdbx_seq_one_letter_code
_entity_poly.pdbx_strand_id
1 'polypeptide(L)'
;MKWKIHIVSHTHWDREWYLPFQIFRARLVKMIDSLLNILSKEADFRYFTLDGQTIVLEDYLEIRPDKAEELKKRIKEGRILIGPWYILPDEFLVSGESLIRNLILGEKIARKFGRVMRIGYTPDTFGHIEEMPQILRGFEIDNFVFWRGYTADEKRRSEF
;
A
#
# COMPACT_ATOMS: atom_id res chain seq x y z
N MET A 1 -15.60 -30.52 -0.66
CA MET A 1 -15.40 -29.10 -1.03
C MET A 1 -13.95 -28.91 -1.47
N LYS A 2 -13.69 -28.18 -2.57
CA LYS A 2 -12.33 -27.77 -2.96
C LYS A 2 -12.10 -26.36 -2.43
N TRP A 3 -11.05 -26.17 -1.63
CA TRP A 3 -10.64 -24.86 -1.14
C TRP A 3 -9.88 -24.10 -2.23
N LYS A 4 -10.12 -22.80 -2.33
CA LYS A 4 -9.32 -21.87 -3.14
C LYS A 4 -8.47 -21.05 -2.18
N ILE A 5 -7.16 -21.24 -2.23
CA ILE A 5 -6.20 -20.52 -1.37
C ILE A 5 -5.63 -19.35 -2.16
N HIS A 6 -5.72 -18.15 -1.60
CA HIS A 6 -5.14 -16.93 -2.15
C HIS A 6 -3.91 -16.55 -1.33
N ILE A 7 -2.74 -16.51 -1.98
CA ILE A 7 -1.49 -16.05 -1.36
C ILE A 7 -1.18 -14.67 -1.92
N VAL A 8 -1.06 -13.68 -1.04
CA VAL A 8 -0.73 -12.30 -1.40
C VAL A 8 0.65 -11.98 -0.85
N SER A 9 1.65 -11.90 -1.72
CA SER A 9 2.97 -11.44 -1.33
C SER A 9 2.94 -9.93 -1.10
N HIS A 10 3.38 -9.51 0.08
CA HIS A 10 3.49 -8.11 0.46
C HIS A 10 4.60 -7.95 1.50
N THR A 11 4.94 -6.70 1.80
CA THR A 11 5.66 -6.34 3.03
C THR A 11 4.87 -5.23 3.69
N HIS A 12 4.74 -5.26 5.01
CA HIS A 12 4.42 -4.04 5.75
C HIS A 12 5.70 -3.22 5.92
N TRP A 13 5.65 -1.92 5.64
CA TRP A 13 6.84 -1.08 5.63
C TRP A 13 6.62 0.23 6.37
N ASP A 14 6.88 0.21 7.67
CA ASP A 14 7.03 1.43 8.46
C ASP A 14 8.20 2.24 7.90
N ARG A 15 7.91 3.47 7.46
CA ARG A 15 8.92 4.35 6.87
C ARG A 15 10.04 4.68 7.86
N GLU A 16 9.67 4.81 9.12
CA GLU A 16 10.55 4.97 10.27
C GLU A 16 9.83 4.49 11.54
N TRP A 17 10.58 3.86 12.45
CA TRP A 17 10.01 3.33 13.69
C TRP A 17 11.10 3.20 14.76
N TYR A 18 11.49 1.98 15.13
CA TYR A 18 12.52 1.71 16.15
C TYR A 18 13.97 1.99 15.70
N LEU A 19 14.17 2.37 14.44
CA LEU A 19 15.45 2.79 13.87
C LEU A 19 15.25 4.08 13.06
N PRO A 20 16.29 4.90 12.88
CA PRO A 20 16.21 6.10 12.04
C PRO A 20 15.77 5.78 10.61
N PHE A 21 15.02 6.71 10.00
CA PHE A 21 14.55 6.64 8.61
C PHE A 21 15.61 6.12 7.63
N GLN A 22 16.85 6.61 7.70
CA GLN A 22 17.90 6.22 6.73
C GLN A 22 18.26 4.72 6.80
N ILE A 23 18.13 4.08 7.96
CA ILE A 23 18.36 2.63 8.08
C ILE A 23 17.22 1.87 7.40
N PHE A 24 15.97 2.27 7.63
CA PHE A 24 14.82 1.70 6.92
C PHE A 24 14.94 1.94 5.42
N ARG A 25 15.26 3.16 4.99
CA ARG A 25 15.46 3.49 3.58
C ARG A 25 16.51 2.61 2.90
N ALA A 26 17.65 2.37 3.54
CA ALA A 26 18.67 1.46 3.00
C ALA A 26 18.18 0.01 2.85
N ARG A 27 17.32 -0.45 3.78
CA ARG A 27 16.67 -1.77 3.68
C ARG A 27 15.59 -1.79 2.61
N LEU A 28 14.84 -0.71 2.42
CA LEU A 28 13.82 -0.55 1.39
C LEU A 28 14.45 -0.70 0.00
N VAL A 29 15.60 -0.05 -0.22
CA VAL A 29 16.35 -0.17 -1.47
C VAL A 29 16.74 -1.62 -1.76
N LYS A 30 17.29 -2.32 -0.78
CA LYS A 30 17.64 -3.74 -0.92
C LYS A 30 16.41 -4.61 -1.21
N MET A 31 15.30 -4.37 -0.52
CA MET A 31 14.05 -5.11 -0.69
C MET A 31 13.49 -4.92 -2.11
N ILE A 32 13.40 -3.69 -2.61
CA ILE A 32 12.90 -3.41 -3.97
C ILE A 32 13.86 -3.97 -5.03
N ASP A 33 15.18 -3.87 -4.84
CA ASP A 33 16.16 -4.49 -5.74
C ASP A 33 15.97 -6.02 -5.82
N SER A 34 15.77 -6.67 -4.67
CA SER A 34 15.46 -8.10 -4.61
C SER A 34 14.15 -8.42 -5.31
N LEU A 35 13.09 -7.63 -5.10
CA LEU A 35 11.79 -7.79 -5.76
C LEU A 35 11.92 -7.68 -7.27
N LEU A 36 12.59 -6.64 -7.79
CA LEU A 36 12.81 -6.47 -9.23
C LEU A 36 13.61 -7.62 -9.82
N ASN A 37 14.64 -8.10 -9.13
CA ASN A 37 15.40 -9.28 -9.54
C ASN A 37 14.53 -10.54 -9.61
N ILE A 38 13.70 -10.81 -8.60
CA ILE A 38 12.74 -11.93 -8.61
C ILE A 38 11.79 -11.80 -9.79
N LEU A 39 11.16 -10.63 -9.98
CA LEU A 39 10.22 -10.39 -11.07
C LEU A 39 10.86 -10.57 -12.47
N SER A 40 12.17 -10.31 -12.59
CA SER A 40 12.90 -10.52 -13.85
C SER A 40 13.26 -11.99 -14.14
N LYS A 41 13.43 -12.82 -13.11
CA LYS A 41 13.91 -14.21 -13.24
C LYS A 41 12.79 -15.23 -13.12
N GLU A 42 11.76 -14.93 -12.34
CA GLU A 42 10.69 -15.85 -11.99
C GLU A 42 9.37 -15.36 -12.59
N ALA A 43 8.97 -15.97 -13.70
CA ALA A 43 7.72 -15.63 -14.37
C ALA A 43 6.47 -15.98 -13.54
N ASP A 44 6.58 -17.01 -12.69
CA ASP A 44 5.49 -17.47 -11.83
C ASP A 44 5.27 -16.62 -10.57
N PHE A 45 6.23 -15.74 -10.23
CA PHE A 45 6.03 -14.74 -9.18
C PHE A 45 5.20 -13.58 -9.75
N ARG A 46 3.87 -13.66 -9.61
CA ARG A 46 2.96 -12.81 -10.39
C ARG A 46 2.72 -11.41 -9.81
N TYR A 47 2.55 -11.30 -8.49
CA TYR A 47 2.06 -10.08 -7.85
C TYR A 47 2.80 -9.78 -6.55
N PHE A 48 3.08 -8.51 -6.30
CA PHE A 48 3.55 -8.01 -5.02
C PHE A 48 2.78 -6.74 -4.64
N THR A 49 2.20 -6.72 -3.45
CA THR A 49 1.55 -5.52 -2.91
C THR A 49 2.58 -4.69 -2.14
N LEU A 50 2.86 -3.49 -2.64
CA LEU A 50 3.83 -2.58 -2.04
C LEU A 50 3.14 -1.69 -0.98
N ASP A 51 2.58 -2.37 0.02
CA ASP A 51 2.05 -1.83 1.27
C ASP A 51 1.01 -0.70 1.17
N GLY A 52 0.34 -0.55 0.04
CA GLY A 52 -0.74 0.43 -0.10
C GLY A 52 -0.30 1.91 -0.12
N GLN A 53 1.00 2.20 -0.10
CA GLN A 53 1.60 3.53 -0.01
C GLN A 53 2.51 3.82 -1.21
N THR A 54 2.49 5.05 -1.73
CA THR A 54 3.32 5.42 -2.88
C THR A 54 4.63 6.13 -2.51
N ILE A 55 4.79 6.63 -1.28
CA ILE A 55 6.00 7.35 -0.84
C ILE A 55 7.27 6.50 -1.02
N VAL A 56 7.15 5.18 -0.86
CA VAL A 56 8.24 4.22 -1.01
C VAL A 56 8.84 4.22 -2.42
N LEU A 57 8.09 4.64 -3.44
CA LEU A 57 8.60 4.82 -4.79
C LEU A 57 9.57 6.00 -4.86
N GLU A 58 9.25 7.11 -4.20
CA GLU A 58 10.10 8.30 -4.15
C GLU A 58 11.35 8.02 -3.31
N ASP A 59 11.18 7.42 -2.14
CA ASP A 59 12.29 7.03 -1.25
C ASP A 59 13.30 6.11 -1.96
N TYR A 60 12.81 5.18 -2.78
CA TYR A 60 13.63 4.30 -3.59
C TYR A 60 14.33 5.02 -4.74
N LEU A 61 13.59 5.78 -5.55
CA LEU A 61 14.09 6.38 -6.79
C LEU A 61 15.01 7.58 -6.59
N GLU A 62 14.92 8.25 -5.44
CA GLU A 62 15.94 9.21 -5.02
C GLU A 62 17.32 8.55 -4.82
N ILE A 63 17.39 7.25 -4.48
CA ILE A 63 18.65 6.48 -4.36
C ILE A 63 18.98 5.73 -5.65
N ARG A 64 17.96 5.20 -6.34
CA ARG A 64 18.06 4.37 -7.54
C ARG A 64 17.30 4.97 -8.72
N PRO A 65 17.67 6.18 -9.18
CA PRO A 65 16.97 6.81 -10.31
C PRO A 65 17.11 5.99 -11.60
N ASP A 66 18.17 5.17 -11.72
CA ASP A 66 18.40 4.22 -12.82
C ASP A 66 17.29 3.15 -12.96
N LYS A 67 16.49 2.95 -11.90
CA LYS A 67 15.45 1.91 -11.85
C LYS A 67 14.05 2.40 -12.15
N ALA A 68 13.88 3.70 -12.44
CA ALA A 68 12.56 4.31 -12.66
C ALA A 68 11.75 3.61 -13.77
N GLU A 69 12.36 3.35 -14.93
CA GLU A 69 11.66 2.74 -16.07
C GLU A 69 11.32 1.26 -15.83
N GLU A 70 12.20 0.49 -15.19
CA GLU A 70 11.91 -0.90 -14.84
C GLU A 70 10.78 -0.98 -13.81
N LEU A 71 10.83 -0.14 -12.77
CA LEU A 71 9.78 -0.08 -11.75
C LEU A 71 8.42 0.28 -12.37
N LYS A 72 8.40 1.32 -13.22
CA LYS A 72 7.22 1.73 -13.98
C LYS A 72 6.68 0.62 -14.87
N LYS A 73 7.55 -0.11 -15.55
CA LYS A 73 7.18 -1.28 -16.37
C LYS A 73 6.48 -2.34 -15.53
N ARG A 74 7.05 -2.74 -14.38
CA ARG A 74 6.46 -3.77 -13.51
C ARG A 74 5.13 -3.35 -12.90
N ILE A 75 4.95 -2.07 -12.59
CA ILE A 75 3.69 -1.52 -12.11
C ILE A 75 2.63 -1.51 -13.22
N LYS A 76 2.99 -1.12 -14.45
CA LYS A 76 2.07 -1.17 -15.61
C LYS A 76 1.65 -2.59 -15.99
N GLU A 77 2.55 -3.56 -15.87
CA GLU A 77 2.26 -4.99 -16.03
C GLU A 77 1.31 -5.51 -14.93
N GLY A 78 1.05 -4.72 -13.88
CA GLY A 78 0.25 -5.13 -12.73
C GLY A 78 0.97 -6.11 -11.80
N ARG A 79 2.29 -6.27 -11.94
CA ARG A 79 3.10 -7.18 -11.11
C ARG A 79 3.48 -6.56 -9.77
N ILE A 80 3.52 -5.23 -9.68
CA ILE A 80 3.66 -4.48 -8.44
C ILE A 80 2.41 -3.61 -8.27
N LEU A 81 1.68 -3.82 -7.17
CA LEU A 81 0.49 -3.06 -6.81
C LEU A 81 0.88 -1.93 -5.85
N ILE A 82 0.41 -0.72 -6.11
CA ILE A 82 0.77 0.50 -5.37
C ILE A 82 -0.45 1.36 -5.05
N GLY A 83 -0.31 2.24 -4.05
CA GLY A 83 -1.40 3.11 -3.58
C GLY A 83 -2.53 2.31 -2.91
N PRO A 84 -3.65 2.95 -2.54
CA PRO A 84 -4.07 4.28 -2.99
C PRO A 84 -3.48 5.43 -2.19
N TRP A 85 -2.90 5.15 -1.02
CA TRP A 85 -2.40 6.18 -0.13
C TRP A 85 -1.04 6.71 -0.58
N TYR A 86 -0.73 7.95 -0.19
CA TYR A 86 0.65 8.43 -0.28
C TYR A 86 1.49 7.80 0.84
N ILE A 87 1.00 7.86 2.08
CA ILE A 87 1.54 7.21 3.29
C ILE A 87 0.44 6.47 4.03
N LEU A 88 0.77 5.52 4.90
CA LEU A 88 -0.22 4.91 5.81
C LEU A 88 -0.45 5.83 7.01
N PRO A 89 -1.65 6.41 7.20
CA PRO A 89 -1.88 7.39 8.27
C PRO A 89 -2.35 6.72 9.58
N ASP A 90 -2.10 7.40 10.69
CA ASP A 90 -2.97 7.28 11.87
C ASP A 90 -4.19 8.19 11.63
N GLU A 91 -5.39 7.60 11.65
CA GLU A 91 -6.61 8.29 11.24
C GLU A 91 -7.08 9.35 12.23
N PHE A 92 -6.86 9.14 13.54
CA PHE A 92 -7.33 10.06 14.58
C PHE A 92 -6.33 11.19 14.87
N LEU A 93 -5.06 11.00 14.53
CA LEU A 93 -4.00 11.96 14.83
C LEU A 93 -3.74 12.99 13.72
N VAL A 94 -4.49 12.94 12.63
CA VAL A 94 -4.39 13.89 11.51
C VAL A 94 -5.75 14.54 11.24
N SER A 95 -5.74 15.69 10.55
CA SER A 95 -6.99 16.32 10.14
C SER A 95 -7.71 15.49 9.06
N GLY A 96 -9.05 15.61 8.99
CA GLY A 96 -9.82 14.97 7.90
C GLY A 96 -9.35 15.42 6.50
N GLU A 97 -8.97 16.69 6.35
CA GLU A 97 -8.37 17.18 5.11
C GLU A 97 -7.03 16.49 4.81
N SER A 98 -6.21 16.21 5.82
CA SER A 98 -4.96 15.47 5.64
C SER A 98 -5.20 14.06 5.09
N LEU A 99 -6.25 13.36 5.54
CA LEU A 99 -6.62 12.03 5.00
C LEU A 99 -7.03 12.12 3.53
N ILE A 100 -7.85 13.10 3.18
CA ILE A 100 -8.28 13.35 1.79
C ILE A 100 -7.06 13.67 0.90
N ARG A 101 -6.17 14.55 1.37
CA ARG A 101 -4.94 14.92 0.65
C ARG A 101 -4.00 13.74 0.48
N ASN A 102 -3.93 12.84 1.46
CA ASN A 102 -3.14 11.62 1.40
C ASN A 102 -3.60 10.71 0.24
N LEU A 103 -4.91 10.53 0.06
CA LEU A 103 -5.47 9.79 -1.09
C LEU A 103 -5.25 10.51 -2.42
N ILE A 104 -5.50 11.84 -2.48
CA ILE A 104 -5.27 12.63 -3.69
C ILE A 104 -3.81 12.51 -4.15
N LEU A 105 -2.86 12.63 -3.22
CA LEU A 105 -1.44 12.58 -3.53
C LEU A 105 -1.01 11.16 -3.93
N GLY A 106 -1.48 10.14 -3.21
CA GLY A 106 -1.19 8.74 -3.54
C GLY A 106 -1.71 8.36 -4.92
N GLU A 107 -2.95 8.72 -5.26
CA GLU A 107 -3.51 8.53 -6.59
C GLU A 107 -2.72 9.28 -7.67
N LYS A 108 -2.36 10.55 -7.42
CA LYS A 108 -1.55 11.35 -8.36
C LYS A 108 -0.20 10.72 -8.65
N ILE A 109 0.49 10.21 -7.62
CA ILE A 109 1.80 9.57 -7.79
C ILE A 109 1.63 8.22 -8.48
N ALA A 110 0.70 7.38 -8.01
CA ALA A 110 0.48 6.06 -8.59
C ALA A 110 0.16 6.13 -10.09
N ARG A 111 -0.66 7.09 -10.53
CA ARG A 111 -0.98 7.31 -11.96
C ARG A 111 0.23 7.66 -12.83
N LYS A 112 1.31 8.22 -12.27
CA LYS A 112 2.56 8.44 -13.02
C LYS A 112 3.27 7.13 -13.35
N PHE A 113 3.12 6.12 -12.50
CA PHE A 113 3.74 4.81 -12.65
C PHE A 113 2.84 3.82 -13.39
N GLY A 114 1.56 3.75 -13.06
CA GLY A 114 0.61 2.83 -13.69
C GLY A 114 -0.75 2.82 -13.02
N ARG A 115 -1.34 1.62 -12.88
CA ARG A 115 -2.67 1.45 -12.28
C ARG A 115 -2.59 1.63 -10.76
N VAL A 116 -3.55 2.37 -10.21
CA VAL A 116 -3.73 2.52 -8.76
C VAL A 116 -4.48 1.31 -8.21
N MET A 117 -4.01 0.75 -7.10
CA MET A 117 -4.75 -0.26 -6.34
C MET A 117 -5.96 0.40 -5.66
N ARG A 118 -7.17 0.02 -6.05
CA ARG A 118 -8.44 0.53 -5.50
C ARG A 118 -8.84 -0.28 -4.25
N ILE A 119 -7.98 -0.26 -3.23
CA ILE A 119 -8.19 -0.94 -1.94
C ILE A 119 -7.84 0.03 -0.83
N GLY A 120 -8.78 0.35 0.06
CA GLY A 120 -8.47 1.13 1.26
C GLY A 120 -7.59 0.27 2.18
N TYR A 121 -6.29 0.48 2.14
CA TYR A 121 -5.33 -0.43 2.77
C TYR A 121 -4.74 0.21 4.04
N THR A 122 -5.17 -0.27 5.21
CA THR A 122 -4.78 0.27 6.53
C THR A 122 -4.54 -0.91 7.48
N PRO A 123 -3.48 -1.71 7.25
CA PRO A 123 -3.30 -2.98 7.93
C PRO A 123 -2.99 -2.83 9.42
N ASP A 124 -2.41 -1.71 9.87
CA ASP A 124 -1.93 -1.54 11.25
C ASP A 124 -2.37 -0.24 11.94
N THR A 125 -3.36 0.47 11.38
CA THR A 125 -3.86 1.72 11.98
C THR A 125 -4.51 1.47 13.35
N PHE A 126 -4.24 2.33 14.33
CA PHE A 126 -4.73 2.19 15.71
C PHE A 126 -6.17 2.71 15.87
N GLY A 127 -7.10 1.96 15.29
CA GLY A 127 -8.52 2.31 15.23
C GLY A 127 -8.86 3.09 13.96
N HIS A 128 -10.15 3.16 13.63
CA HIS A 128 -10.63 3.72 12.37
C HIS A 128 -11.72 4.75 12.61
N ILE A 129 -11.70 5.85 11.86
CA ILE A 129 -12.77 6.86 11.89
C ILE A 129 -14.03 6.31 11.22
N GLU A 130 -15.18 6.74 11.71
CA GLU A 130 -16.50 6.30 11.23
C GLU A 130 -16.81 6.78 9.80
N GLU A 131 -16.18 7.88 9.35
CA GLU A 131 -16.34 8.41 8.00
C GLU A 131 -15.49 7.68 6.94
N MET A 132 -14.62 6.73 7.32
CA MET A 132 -13.72 6.07 6.37
C MET A 132 -14.44 5.46 5.14
N PRO A 133 -15.59 4.77 5.29
CA PRO A 133 -16.35 4.28 4.13
C PRO A 133 -16.85 5.41 3.21
N GLN A 134 -17.23 6.57 3.76
CA GLN A 134 -17.65 7.73 2.94
C GLN A 134 -16.47 8.32 2.19
N ILE A 135 -15.33 8.50 2.88
CA ILE A 135 -14.10 9.01 2.29
C ILE A 135 -13.65 8.11 1.14
N LEU A 136 -13.50 6.80 1.37
CA LEU A 136 -13.05 5.84 0.36
C LEU A 136 -13.98 5.78 -0.86
N ARG A 137 -15.31 5.81 -0.67
CA ARG A 137 -16.27 5.88 -1.78
C ARG A 137 -16.10 7.13 -2.63
N GLY A 138 -15.71 8.26 -2.02
CA GLY A 138 -15.37 9.50 -2.74
C GLY A 138 -14.18 9.35 -3.70
N PHE A 139 -13.35 8.31 -3.51
CA PHE A 139 -12.22 7.94 -4.38
C PHE A 139 -12.48 6.67 -5.19
N GLU A 140 -13.74 6.26 -5.34
CA GLU A 140 -14.15 5.05 -6.06
C GLU A 140 -13.52 3.77 -5.47
N ILE A 141 -13.33 3.75 -4.15
CA ILE A 141 -12.84 2.59 -3.41
C ILE A 141 -14.01 2.05 -2.59
N ASP A 142 -14.43 0.83 -2.89
CA ASP A 142 -15.60 0.16 -2.31
C ASP A 142 -15.22 -0.96 -1.31
N ASN A 143 -13.93 -1.09 -1.02
CA ASN A 143 -13.40 -2.15 -0.17
C ASN A 143 -12.27 -1.61 0.73
N PHE A 144 -12.11 -2.25 1.88
CA PHE A 144 -11.24 -1.80 2.95
C PHE A 144 -10.60 -3.02 3.62
N VAL A 145 -9.28 -2.98 3.81
CA VAL A 145 -8.50 -4.02 4.47
C VAL A 145 -7.87 -3.42 5.73
N PHE A 146 -8.24 -4.00 6.86
CA PHE A 146 -7.79 -3.58 8.18
C PHE A 146 -7.67 -4.77 9.13
N TRP A 147 -6.92 -4.60 10.22
CA TRP A 147 -6.68 -5.64 11.23
C TRP A 147 -7.26 -5.29 12.60
N ARG A 148 -7.19 -4.02 13.00
CA ARG A 148 -7.48 -3.58 14.37
C ARG A 148 -8.89 -3.01 14.47
N GLY A 149 -9.51 -3.16 15.64
CA GLY A 149 -10.81 -2.55 15.92
C GLY A 149 -12.03 -3.41 15.59
N TYR A 150 -11.85 -4.62 15.03
CA TYR A 150 -12.93 -5.61 14.90
C TYR A 150 -12.65 -6.85 15.75
N THR A 151 -13.67 -7.30 16.48
CA THR A 151 -13.66 -8.59 17.17
C THR A 151 -14.78 -9.42 16.58
N ALA A 152 -14.49 -10.65 16.14
CA ALA A 152 -15.49 -11.56 15.61
C ALA A 152 -16.39 -12.07 16.75
N ASP A 153 -17.34 -11.25 17.18
CA ASP A 153 -18.44 -11.68 18.03
C ASP A 153 -19.62 -12.05 17.11
N GLU A 154 -20.00 -13.33 17.08
CA GLU A 154 -20.95 -13.92 16.11
C GLU A 154 -22.32 -13.23 16.06
N LYS A 155 -22.64 -12.38 17.04
CA LYS A 155 -23.93 -11.69 17.18
C LYS A 155 -23.98 -10.29 16.57
N ARG A 156 -22.86 -9.72 16.12
CA ARG A 156 -22.84 -8.40 15.47
C ARG A 156 -22.58 -8.54 13.99
N ARG A 157 -23.62 -8.30 13.17
CA ARG A 157 -23.38 -7.89 11.78
C ARG A 157 -22.71 -6.52 11.83
N SER A 158 -21.58 -6.37 11.15
CA SER A 158 -21.05 -5.06 10.83
C SER A 158 -22.16 -4.26 10.10
N GLU A 159 -22.42 -3.03 10.54
CA GLU A 159 -23.29 -2.10 9.83
C GLU A 159 -22.59 -1.50 8.59
N PHE A 160 -21.33 -1.88 8.37
CA PHE A 160 -20.44 -1.49 7.29
C PHE A 160 -20.00 -2.70 6.46
#